data_AF-A0A5R8YLZ2-F1
#
_entry.id   AF-A0A5R8YLZ2-F1
#
_cell.length_a   1.000
_cell.length_b   1.000
_cell.length_c   1.000
_cell.angle_alpha   90.00
_cell.angle_beta   90.00
_cell.angle_gamma   90.00
#
_symmetry.space_group_name_H-M   'P 1'
#
loop_
_entity.id
_entity.type
_entity.pdbx_description
1 polymer ?
#
loop_
_entity_poly.entity_id
_entity_poly.type
_entity_poly.pdbx_seq_one_letter_code
_entity_poly.pdbx_strand_id
1 'polypeptide(L)'
;MTGDGPQASVTCSDDGVFTATLTAVDAQGASASDTTILTVGNAAPVLGTVAVDGSGARIEFSDPGTADQHTCTVRWGDGTAPGMLDGALSPCFLPHTYGPGTFTATVTVSDGDGGSVSTSRTVKVASAPWPFRGFLPPVDNPPMVNAVQAGQAIPVKFGLGGYRGMDVFAAGSPASGQISCSLGQTDSVEQAVTAGGSPLSYDAAKDQYTYVWKTDKAWSGQCRRLNVTLADGTQHWALFRFR
;
A
#
# COMPACT_ATOMS: atom_id res chain seq x y z
N MET A 1 -29.06 -7.05 65.88
CA MET A 1 -27.71 -7.28 65.34
C MET A 1 -27.87 -7.58 63.87
N THR A 2 -27.74 -6.59 63.00
CA THR A 2 -27.71 -6.78 61.54
C THR A 2 -26.28 -7.16 61.19
N GLY A 3 -25.94 -8.44 61.35
CA GLY A 3 -24.70 -8.96 60.81
C GLY A 3 -24.88 -9.12 59.31
N ASP A 4 -23.94 -8.60 58.51
CA ASP A 4 -23.89 -8.95 57.10
C ASP A 4 -23.77 -10.47 57.00
N GLY A 5 -24.77 -11.09 56.33
CA GLY A 5 -24.78 -12.52 56.06
C GLY A 5 -23.57 -12.96 55.23
N PRO A 6 -23.41 -14.27 54.99
CA PRO A 6 -22.33 -14.76 54.13
C PRO A 6 -22.42 -14.11 52.74
N GLN A 7 -21.30 -13.56 52.28
CA GLN A 7 -21.17 -12.97 50.95
C GLN A 7 -20.68 -14.03 49.95
N ALA A 8 -21.26 -14.04 48.75
CA ALA A 8 -20.84 -14.88 47.64
C ALA A 8 -20.55 -14.01 46.41
N SER A 9 -19.54 -14.39 45.64
CA SER A 9 -19.17 -13.73 44.39
C SER A 9 -19.30 -14.71 43.22
N VAL A 10 -19.75 -14.22 42.07
CA VAL A 10 -19.81 -14.95 40.80
C VAL A 10 -18.97 -14.24 39.75
N THR A 11 -18.21 -14.99 38.97
CA THR A 11 -17.49 -14.49 37.79
C THR A 11 -18.09 -15.14 36.57
N CYS A 12 -18.52 -14.34 35.60
CA CYS A 12 -19.03 -14.80 34.32
C CYS A 12 -17.95 -14.56 33.26
N SER A 13 -17.72 -15.58 32.42
CA SER A 13 -16.73 -15.54 31.33
C SER A 13 -17.35 -15.16 29.98
N ASP A 14 -18.68 -15.00 29.95
CA ASP A 14 -19.52 -14.88 28.76
C ASP A 14 -20.84 -14.18 29.13
N ASP A 15 -21.57 -13.70 28.14
CA ASP A 15 -22.91 -13.15 28.30
C ASP A 15 -23.97 -14.23 28.53
N GLY A 16 -25.11 -13.81 29.08
CA GLY A 16 -26.21 -14.73 29.34
C GLY A 16 -27.08 -14.35 30.53
N VAL A 17 -28.10 -15.17 30.73
CA VAL A 17 -29.06 -15.03 31.82
C VAL A 17 -28.87 -16.20 32.79
N PHE A 18 -28.40 -15.88 33.98
CA PHE A 18 -28.11 -16.84 35.05
C PHE A 18 -29.16 -16.70 36.15
N THR A 19 -29.63 -17.82 36.68
CA THR A 19 -30.47 -17.82 37.89
C THR A 19 -29.59 -18.12 39.09
N ALA A 20 -29.45 -17.15 40.00
CA ALA A 20 -28.76 -17.33 41.26
C ALA A 20 -29.76 -17.78 42.33
N THR A 21 -29.45 -18.90 43.00
CA THR A 21 -30.27 -19.47 44.07
C THR A 21 -29.53 -19.39 45.39
N LEU A 22 -30.10 -18.71 46.38
CA LEU A 22 -29.64 -18.74 47.76
C LEU A 22 -30.44 -19.79 48.52
N THR A 23 -29.77 -20.69 49.24
CA THR A 23 -30.42 -21.69 50.10
C THR A 23 -29.87 -21.58 51.52
N ALA A 24 -30.74 -21.30 52.49
CA ALA A 24 -30.44 -21.39 53.90
C ALA A 24 -30.91 -22.75 54.44
N VAL A 25 -30.12 -23.40 55.29
CA VAL A 25 -30.46 -24.66 55.95
C VAL A 25 -30.27 -24.47 57.46
N ASP A 26 -31.27 -24.85 58.25
CA ASP A 26 -31.18 -24.80 59.71
C ASP A 26 -30.44 -26.01 60.30
N ALA A 27 -30.22 -26.00 61.61
CA ALA A 27 -29.50 -27.07 62.30
C ALA A 27 -30.26 -28.41 62.35
N GLN A 28 -31.55 -28.40 62.00
CA GLN A 28 -32.42 -29.58 61.94
C GLN A 28 -32.56 -30.09 60.49
N GLY A 29 -31.94 -29.42 59.51
CA GLY A 29 -31.95 -29.79 58.10
C GLY A 29 -33.11 -29.21 57.30
N ALA A 30 -33.95 -28.34 57.86
CA ALA A 30 -34.97 -27.64 57.09
C ALA A 30 -34.33 -26.53 56.25
N SER A 31 -34.80 -26.34 55.02
CA SER A 31 -34.24 -25.35 54.10
C SER A 31 -35.27 -24.37 53.56
N ALA A 32 -34.80 -23.17 53.24
CA ALA A 32 -35.54 -22.15 52.50
C ALA A 32 -34.64 -21.59 51.40
N SER A 33 -35.22 -21.33 50.23
CA SER A 33 -34.49 -20.78 49.10
C SER A 33 -35.15 -19.53 48.54
N ASP A 34 -34.33 -18.63 47.99
CA ASP A 34 -34.76 -17.48 47.20
C ASP A 34 -33.92 -17.40 45.93
N THR A 35 -34.45 -16.78 44.88
CA THR A 35 -33.79 -16.71 43.57
C THR A 35 -33.78 -15.30 43.02
N THR A 36 -32.69 -14.93 42.34
CA THR A 36 -32.61 -13.70 41.53
C THR A 36 -32.05 -14.02 40.14
N ILE A 37 -32.42 -13.19 39.16
CA ILE A 37 -31.86 -13.27 37.81
C ILE A 37 -30.66 -12.35 37.73
N LEU A 38 -29.55 -12.87 37.19
CA LEU A 38 -28.36 -12.12 36.80
C LEU A 38 -28.29 -12.11 35.28
N THR A 39 -28.34 -10.93 34.68
CA THR A 39 -28.12 -10.75 33.24
C THR A 39 -26.73 -10.17 33.02
N VAL A 40 -25.91 -10.89 32.29
CA VAL A 40 -24.60 -10.45 31.79
C VAL A 40 -24.79 -10.12 30.31
N GLY A 41 -24.36 -8.93 29.89
CA GLY A 41 -24.43 -8.52 28.48
C GLY A 41 -23.12 -8.78 27.76
N ASN A 42 -23.21 -8.95 26.44
CA ASN A 42 -22.05 -9.12 25.57
C ASN A 42 -21.11 -7.89 25.59
N ALA A 43 -19.81 -8.13 25.50
CA ALA A 43 -18.77 -7.12 25.40
C ALA A 43 -17.97 -7.31 24.10
N ALA A 44 -18.12 -6.38 23.15
CA ALA A 44 -17.44 -6.47 21.86
C ALA A 44 -15.88 -6.46 21.98
N PRO A 45 -15.18 -7.08 21.02
CA PRO A 45 -13.72 -7.11 21.00
C PRO A 45 -13.11 -5.72 20.82
N VAL A 46 -11.87 -5.55 21.28
CA VAL A 46 -11.07 -4.33 21.12
C VAL A 46 -9.84 -4.63 20.26
N LEU A 47 -9.60 -3.81 19.24
CA LEU A 47 -8.41 -3.94 18.39
C LEU A 47 -7.14 -3.46 19.11
N GLY A 48 -6.07 -4.23 18.97
CA GLY A 48 -4.70 -3.83 19.22
C GLY A 48 -4.01 -3.36 17.94
N THR A 49 -2.77 -3.83 17.72
CA THR A 49 -2.04 -3.51 16.49
C THR A 49 -2.66 -4.20 15.28
N VAL A 50 -3.05 -3.40 14.29
CA VAL A 50 -3.51 -3.89 12.98
C VAL A 50 -2.54 -3.45 11.90
N ALA A 51 -1.86 -4.41 11.27
CA ALA A 51 -0.98 -4.22 10.14
C ALA A 51 -1.56 -4.92 8.90
N VAL A 52 -1.61 -4.20 7.78
CA VAL A 52 -1.99 -4.75 6.47
C VAL A 52 -0.98 -4.25 5.45
N ASP A 53 -0.42 -5.16 4.67
CA ASP A 53 0.56 -4.86 3.62
C ASP A 53 0.23 -5.59 2.31
N GLY A 54 1.15 -5.57 1.35
CA GLY A 54 0.98 -6.19 0.04
C GLY A 54 0.80 -7.73 0.07
N SER A 55 1.07 -8.37 1.21
CA SER A 55 1.11 -9.81 1.42
C SER A 55 0.09 -10.36 2.43
N GLY A 56 -0.70 -9.50 3.07
CA GLY A 56 -1.77 -9.91 3.97
C GLY A 56 -1.99 -8.98 5.15
N ALA A 57 -2.64 -9.52 6.19
CA ALA A 57 -2.98 -8.82 7.41
C ALA A 57 -2.53 -9.60 8.67
N ARG A 58 -2.07 -8.84 9.65
CA ARG A 58 -1.84 -9.28 11.04
C ARG A 58 -2.67 -8.40 11.96
N ILE A 59 -3.54 -9.01 12.76
CA ILE A 59 -4.54 -8.30 13.56
C ILE A 59 -4.42 -8.79 14.99
N GLU A 60 -4.05 -7.90 15.90
CA GLU A 60 -4.15 -8.12 17.34
C GLU A 60 -5.49 -7.60 17.85
N PHE A 61 -6.07 -8.32 18.79
CA PHE A 61 -7.27 -7.92 19.52
C PHE A 61 -7.29 -8.52 20.93
N SER A 62 -8.22 -8.06 21.75
CA SER A 62 -8.55 -8.61 23.07
C SER A 62 -10.06 -8.58 23.27
N ASP A 63 -10.58 -9.48 24.09
CA ASP A 63 -12.01 -9.55 24.39
C ASP A 63 -12.23 -9.87 25.89
N PRO A 64 -13.12 -9.14 26.59
CA PRO A 64 -13.57 -9.51 27.93
C PRO A 64 -14.33 -10.85 28.00
N GLY A 65 -15.07 -11.19 26.96
CA GLY A 65 -15.73 -12.47 26.75
C GLY A 65 -14.71 -13.56 26.42
N THR A 66 -14.23 -14.23 27.46
CA THR A 66 -13.18 -15.25 27.32
C THR A 66 -13.68 -16.58 26.75
N ALA A 67 -15.00 -16.76 26.67
CA ALA A 67 -15.63 -17.94 26.05
C ALA A 67 -16.02 -17.71 24.57
N ASP A 68 -15.98 -16.46 24.13
CA ASP A 68 -16.36 -16.02 22.78
C ASP A 68 -15.52 -16.70 21.70
N GLN A 69 -16.13 -16.91 20.54
CA GLN A 69 -15.47 -17.46 19.36
C GLN A 69 -15.23 -16.37 18.33
N HIS A 70 -14.02 -15.81 18.34
CA HIS A 70 -13.72 -14.71 17.43
C HIS A 70 -13.61 -15.14 15.98
N THR A 71 -14.07 -14.26 15.09
CA THR A 71 -13.81 -14.35 13.64
C THR A 71 -13.10 -13.11 13.17
N CYS A 72 -11.92 -13.28 12.55
CA CYS A 72 -11.21 -12.22 11.87
C CYS A 72 -11.58 -12.20 10.38
N THR A 73 -11.98 -11.04 9.87
CA THR A 73 -12.31 -10.83 8.46
C THR A 73 -11.52 -9.65 7.89
N VAL A 74 -11.03 -9.78 6.65
CA VAL A 74 -10.42 -8.67 5.91
C VAL A 74 -11.07 -8.54 4.55
N ARG A 75 -11.73 -7.41 4.30
CA ARG A 75 -12.14 -6.99 2.96
C ARG A 75 -10.99 -6.22 2.33
N TRP A 76 -10.29 -6.80 1.36
CA TRP A 76 -9.04 -6.27 0.82
C TRP A 76 -9.18 -4.95 0.06
N GLY A 77 -10.37 -4.68 -0.50
CA GLY A 77 -10.65 -3.44 -1.22
C GLY A 77 -10.11 -3.38 -2.65
N ASP A 78 -9.60 -4.50 -3.17
CA ASP A 78 -9.09 -4.67 -4.55
C ASP A 78 -10.08 -5.43 -5.47
N GLY A 79 -11.28 -5.72 -4.98
CA GLY A 79 -12.32 -6.47 -5.69
C GLY A 79 -12.23 -8.00 -5.52
N THR A 80 -11.21 -8.51 -4.83
CA THR A 80 -11.12 -9.93 -4.49
C THR A 80 -12.05 -10.30 -3.33
N ALA A 81 -12.30 -11.61 -3.17
CA ALA A 81 -13.12 -12.11 -2.07
C ALA A 81 -12.46 -11.80 -0.71
N PRO A 82 -13.24 -11.51 0.35
CA PRO A 82 -12.69 -11.28 1.68
C PRO A 82 -11.91 -12.49 2.20
N GLY A 83 -10.84 -12.24 2.96
CA GLY A 83 -10.22 -13.25 3.81
C GLY A 83 -11.01 -13.41 5.11
N MET A 84 -11.11 -14.64 5.62
CA MET A 84 -11.82 -14.96 6.86
C MET A 84 -11.08 -16.06 7.63
N LEU A 85 -11.00 -15.92 8.96
CA LEU A 85 -10.50 -16.94 9.88
C LEU A 85 -11.48 -17.04 11.05
N ASP A 86 -12.18 -18.17 11.14
CA ASP A 86 -13.07 -18.51 12.25
C ASP A 86 -12.28 -19.17 13.39
N GLY A 87 -12.76 -19.01 14.63
CA GLY A 87 -12.05 -19.48 15.83
C GLY A 87 -10.68 -18.81 15.97
N ALA A 88 -10.59 -17.55 15.56
CA ALA A 88 -9.37 -16.78 15.53
C ALA A 88 -8.84 -16.53 16.94
N LEU A 89 -7.54 -16.74 17.13
CA LEU A 89 -6.83 -16.28 18.31
C LEU A 89 -6.07 -14.99 17.99
N SER A 90 -5.80 -14.18 19.00
CA SER A 90 -4.99 -12.97 18.86
C SER A 90 -3.49 -13.30 18.97
N PRO A 91 -2.63 -12.88 18.01
CA PRO A 91 -2.98 -12.25 16.73
C PRO A 91 -3.48 -13.25 15.68
N CYS A 92 -4.41 -12.82 14.84
CA CYS A 92 -4.82 -13.59 13.66
C CYS A 92 -4.09 -13.12 12.40
N PHE A 93 -3.83 -14.06 11.49
CA PHE A 93 -3.10 -13.84 10.25
C PHE A 93 -3.94 -14.26 9.05
N LEU A 94 -4.11 -13.35 8.10
CA LEU A 94 -4.82 -13.62 6.85
C LEU A 94 -3.90 -13.29 5.67
N PRO A 95 -3.44 -14.28 4.89
CA PRO A 95 -2.60 -14.03 3.72
C PRO A 95 -3.41 -13.43 2.57
N HIS A 96 -2.77 -12.57 1.77
CA HIS A 96 -3.33 -12.02 0.54
C HIS A 96 -2.23 -11.58 -0.41
N THR A 97 -2.52 -11.40 -1.69
CA THR A 97 -1.56 -10.80 -2.63
C THR A 97 -2.24 -9.70 -3.41
N TYR A 98 -1.82 -8.47 -3.15
CA TYR A 98 -2.29 -7.30 -3.90
C TYR A 98 -1.56 -7.15 -5.24
N GLY A 99 -2.29 -6.74 -6.28
CA GLY A 99 -1.68 -6.17 -7.49
C GLY A 99 -1.13 -4.77 -7.23
N PRO A 100 -0.39 -4.17 -8.17
CA PRO A 100 0.03 -2.78 -8.06
C PRO A 100 -1.18 -1.84 -7.94
N GLY A 101 -1.11 -0.88 -7.03
CA GLY A 101 -2.21 0.04 -6.80
C GLY A 101 -2.24 0.61 -5.39
N THR A 102 -3.33 1.31 -5.09
CA THR A 102 -3.66 1.79 -3.75
C THR A 102 -5.03 1.27 -3.38
N PHE A 103 -5.13 0.58 -2.25
CA PHE A 103 -6.34 -0.10 -1.80
C PHE A 103 -6.67 0.28 -0.37
N THR A 104 -7.94 0.20 -0.01
CA THR A 104 -8.40 0.40 1.36
C THR A 104 -8.90 -0.94 1.90
N ALA A 105 -8.06 -1.60 2.70
CA ALA A 105 -8.43 -2.83 3.39
C ALA A 105 -9.29 -2.49 4.60
N THR A 106 -10.39 -3.20 4.81
CA THR A 106 -11.23 -3.09 6.02
C THR A 106 -11.13 -4.38 6.81
N VAL A 107 -10.66 -4.25 8.04
CA VAL A 107 -10.49 -5.33 9.01
C VAL A 107 -11.69 -5.35 9.95
N THR A 108 -12.17 -6.53 10.32
CA THR A 108 -13.24 -6.73 11.30
C THR A 108 -12.91 -7.92 12.19
N VAL A 109 -13.11 -7.77 13.50
CA VAL A 109 -13.12 -8.88 14.46
C VAL A 109 -14.51 -8.91 15.07
N SER A 110 -15.19 -10.05 15.04
CA SER A 110 -16.47 -10.29 15.74
C SER A 110 -16.29 -11.35 16.82
N ASP A 111 -17.07 -11.31 17.88
CA ASP A 111 -17.06 -12.27 19.01
C ASP A 111 -17.95 -13.51 18.81
N GLY A 112 -18.92 -13.44 17.89
CA GLY A 112 -19.89 -14.52 17.65
C GLY A 112 -21.23 -14.28 18.33
N ASP A 113 -21.28 -13.35 19.29
CA ASP A 113 -22.43 -12.99 20.13
C ASP A 113 -22.95 -11.58 19.81
N GLY A 114 -22.66 -11.12 18.59
CA GLY A 114 -23.19 -9.90 17.99
C GLY A 114 -22.34 -8.64 18.20
N GLY A 115 -21.24 -8.73 18.95
CA GLY A 115 -20.27 -7.65 19.08
C GLY A 115 -19.18 -7.74 18.01
N SER A 116 -18.71 -6.58 17.58
CA SER A 116 -17.63 -6.50 16.61
C SER A 116 -16.93 -5.15 16.64
N VAL A 117 -15.70 -5.14 16.13
CA VAL A 117 -14.88 -3.94 15.95
C VAL A 117 -14.27 -3.95 14.55
N SER A 118 -14.15 -2.76 13.93
CA SER A 118 -13.59 -2.62 12.59
C SER A 118 -12.65 -1.42 12.46
N THR A 119 -11.69 -1.53 11.54
CA THR A 119 -10.80 -0.43 11.15
C THR A 119 -10.37 -0.59 9.70
N SER A 120 -9.85 0.48 9.10
CA SER A 120 -9.32 0.44 7.73
C SER A 120 -7.83 0.78 7.66
N ARG A 121 -7.13 0.17 6.70
CA ARG A 121 -5.72 0.43 6.40
C ARG A 121 -5.55 0.70 4.90
N THR A 122 -4.78 1.73 4.58
CA THR A 122 -4.38 2.00 3.19
C THR A 122 -3.17 1.14 2.85
N VAL A 123 -3.31 0.31 1.82
CA VAL A 123 -2.23 -0.53 1.28
C VAL A 123 -1.79 0.06 -0.04
N LYS A 124 -0.49 0.38 -0.17
CA LYS A 124 0.10 0.87 -1.41
C LYS A 124 1.12 -0.13 -1.92
N VAL A 125 0.85 -0.72 -3.08
CA VAL A 125 1.76 -1.66 -3.75
C VAL A 125 2.32 -0.99 -4.99
N ALA A 126 3.64 -0.84 -5.04
CA ALA A 126 4.32 -0.26 -6.19
C ALA A 126 4.26 -1.21 -7.39
N SER A 127 4.18 -0.65 -8.59
CA SER A 127 4.42 -1.42 -9.81
C SER A 127 5.90 -1.79 -9.88
N ALA A 128 6.20 -2.97 -10.43
CA ALA A 128 7.58 -3.31 -10.76
C ALA A 128 8.13 -2.31 -11.79
N PRO A 129 9.37 -1.82 -11.62
CA PRO A 129 9.99 -0.94 -12.60
C PRO A 129 10.15 -1.66 -13.93
N TRP A 130 9.98 -0.92 -15.02
CA TRP A 130 10.19 -1.40 -16.36
C TRP A 130 11.68 -1.66 -16.60
N PRO A 131 12.04 -2.75 -17.30
CA PRO A 131 13.42 -3.07 -17.60
C PRO A 131 13.97 -2.12 -18.67
N PHE A 132 14.47 -0.96 -18.24
CA PHE A 132 15.13 0.00 -19.11
C PHE A 132 16.45 -0.57 -19.63
N ARG A 133 16.54 -0.75 -20.95
CA ARG A 133 17.70 -1.39 -21.61
C ARG A 133 18.83 -0.42 -21.97
N GLY A 134 18.78 0.80 -21.43
CA GLY A 134 19.68 1.89 -21.83
C GLY A 134 19.18 2.66 -23.04
N PHE A 135 19.86 3.77 -23.32
CA PHE A 135 19.76 4.48 -24.58
C PHE A 135 20.45 3.68 -25.70
N LEU A 136 19.87 3.76 -26.90
CA LEU A 136 20.36 3.08 -28.09
C LEU A 136 20.82 4.10 -29.15
N PRO A 137 21.73 3.71 -30.06
CA PRO A 137 22.28 4.62 -31.07
C PRO A 137 21.21 5.41 -31.84
N PRO A 138 21.37 6.74 -31.97
CA PRO A 138 22.64 7.47 -31.87
C PRO A 138 22.96 8.06 -30.48
N VAL A 139 22.16 7.78 -29.45
CA VAL A 139 22.40 8.31 -28.10
C VAL A 139 23.15 7.28 -27.28
N ASP A 140 24.34 7.66 -26.84
CA ASP A 140 25.18 6.90 -25.94
C ASP A 140 24.77 7.10 -24.47
N ASN A 141 24.93 6.03 -23.70
CA ASN A 141 24.65 6.05 -22.27
C ASN A 141 25.74 6.79 -21.49
N PRO A 142 25.41 7.34 -20.32
CA PRO A 142 26.39 7.84 -19.38
C PRO A 142 27.51 6.85 -19.04
N PRO A 143 28.73 7.31 -18.74
CA PRO A 143 29.14 8.72 -18.60
C PRO A 143 29.49 9.43 -19.94
N MET A 144 29.21 8.81 -21.09
CA MET A 144 29.53 9.40 -22.39
C MET A 144 28.75 10.69 -22.65
N VAL A 145 29.38 11.65 -23.33
CA VAL A 145 28.73 12.89 -23.78
C VAL A 145 28.46 12.83 -25.27
N ASN A 146 27.19 12.97 -25.63
CA ASN A 146 26.72 12.97 -27.00
C ASN A 146 26.97 14.35 -27.63
N ALA A 147 27.88 14.43 -28.60
CA ALA A 147 28.17 15.67 -29.33
C ALA A 147 27.25 15.81 -30.55
N VAL A 148 26.37 16.81 -30.54
CA VAL A 148 25.30 16.98 -31.54
C VAL A 148 25.21 18.44 -31.99
N GLN A 149 24.66 18.67 -33.19
CA GLN A 149 24.40 20.03 -33.65
C GLN A 149 23.16 20.61 -32.98
N ALA A 150 23.24 21.85 -32.51
CA ALA A 150 22.10 22.56 -31.93
C ALA A 150 20.97 22.78 -32.96
N GLY A 151 19.71 22.73 -32.50
CA GLY A 151 18.54 22.91 -33.35
C GLY A 151 18.11 21.67 -34.15
N GLN A 152 18.83 20.56 -34.04
CA GLN A 152 18.48 19.31 -34.72
C GLN A 152 17.45 18.49 -33.94
N ALA A 153 16.69 17.66 -34.64
CA ALA A 153 15.88 16.63 -34.02
C ALA A 153 16.74 15.41 -33.71
N ILE A 154 16.81 15.01 -32.45
CA ILE A 154 17.61 13.87 -31.98
C ILE A 154 16.67 12.70 -31.70
N PRO A 155 16.80 11.55 -32.39
CA PRO A 155 16.02 10.36 -32.07
C PRO A 155 16.57 9.70 -30.81
N VAL A 156 15.90 9.91 -29.69
CA VAL A 156 16.20 9.27 -28.40
C VAL A 156 15.53 7.91 -28.38
N LYS A 157 16.33 6.84 -28.47
CA LYS A 157 15.84 5.47 -28.53
C LYS A 157 16.14 4.72 -27.24
N PHE A 158 15.21 3.89 -26.79
CA PHE A 158 15.36 3.07 -25.59
C PHE A 158 14.41 1.87 -25.63
N GLY A 159 14.71 0.83 -24.84
CA GLY A 159 13.85 -0.36 -24.69
C GLY A 159 13.30 -0.46 -23.27
N LEU A 160 12.07 -0.96 -23.14
CA LEU A 160 11.36 -1.17 -21.86
C LEU A 160 11.00 -2.65 -21.60
N GLY A 161 11.59 -3.57 -22.36
CA GLY A 161 11.29 -5.01 -22.29
C GLY A 161 9.88 -5.36 -22.76
N GLY A 162 9.45 -4.74 -23.85
CA GLY A 162 8.14 -4.88 -24.46
C GLY A 162 7.41 -3.55 -24.58
N TYR A 163 6.28 -3.60 -25.26
CA TYR A 163 5.34 -2.48 -25.35
C TYR A 163 4.70 -2.21 -23.97
N ARG A 164 4.69 -0.94 -23.56
CA ARG A 164 4.11 -0.39 -22.32
C ARG A 164 3.04 0.68 -22.61
N GLY A 165 2.55 0.74 -23.85
CA GLY A 165 1.68 1.82 -24.32
C GLY A 165 2.46 2.99 -24.92
N MET A 166 1.74 4.07 -25.27
CA MET A 166 2.33 5.30 -25.81
C MET A 166 2.58 6.37 -24.74
N ASP A 167 1.96 6.24 -23.57
CA ASP A 167 2.10 7.19 -22.46
C ASP A 167 3.16 6.70 -21.46
N VAL A 168 4.37 6.44 -21.97
CA VAL A 168 5.47 5.86 -21.16
C VAL A 168 6.23 6.88 -20.32
N PHE A 169 5.99 8.18 -20.52
CA PHE A 169 6.66 9.23 -19.75
C PHE A 169 5.79 9.72 -18.60
N ALA A 170 6.43 10.03 -17.47
CA ALA A 170 5.78 10.77 -16.40
C ALA A 170 5.45 12.20 -16.84
N ALA A 171 4.50 12.85 -16.15
CA ALA A 171 4.18 14.25 -16.39
C ALA A 171 5.44 15.13 -16.28
N GLY A 172 5.65 16.02 -17.25
CA GLY A 172 6.83 16.90 -17.33
C GLY A 172 8.10 16.26 -17.88
N SER A 173 8.03 14.99 -18.32
CA SER A 173 9.15 14.26 -18.94
C SER A 173 8.87 13.96 -20.41
N PRO A 174 9.90 13.87 -21.28
CA PRO A 174 11.32 14.16 -21.02
C PRO A 174 11.60 15.65 -20.80
N ALA A 175 12.61 15.96 -19.98
CA ALA A 175 13.03 17.33 -19.67
C ALA A 175 14.54 17.50 -19.86
N SER A 176 15.01 18.69 -20.24
CA SER A 176 16.44 18.97 -20.42
C SER A 176 16.90 20.21 -19.67
N GLY A 177 17.87 20.05 -18.77
CA GLY A 177 18.50 21.17 -18.03
C GLY A 177 19.93 21.43 -18.50
N GLN A 178 20.36 22.70 -18.46
CA GLN A 178 21.75 23.08 -18.72
C GLN A 178 22.64 22.57 -17.58
N ILE A 179 23.85 22.12 -17.93
CA ILE A 179 24.86 21.66 -16.98
C ILE A 179 26.22 22.26 -17.37
N SER A 180 27.18 22.23 -16.44
CA SER A 180 28.56 22.58 -16.79
C SER A 180 29.13 21.61 -17.83
N CYS A 181 29.87 22.16 -18.80
CA CYS A 181 30.63 21.35 -19.75
C CYS A 181 31.87 20.69 -19.13
N SER A 182 32.31 21.16 -17.96
CA SER A 182 33.15 20.39 -17.04
C SER A 182 32.23 19.53 -16.17
N LEU A 183 31.98 18.31 -16.63
CA LEU A 183 31.03 17.35 -16.03
C LEU A 183 31.27 17.22 -14.51
N GLY A 184 30.36 17.77 -13.70
CA GLY A 184 30.44 17.72 -12.23
C GLY A 184 29.53 18.67 -11.45
N GLN A 185 28.93 19.70 -12.06
CA GLN A 185 27.95 20.56 -11.39
C GLN A 185 26.69 20.79 -12.24
N THR A 186 25.54 20.64 -11.57
CA THR A 186 24.21 21.00 -12.07
C THR A 186 23.96 22.50 -11.84
N ASP A 187 23.63 23.24 -12.89
CA ASP A 187 22.87 24.49 -12.78
C ASP A 187 21.39 24.17 -13.06
N SER A 188 20.51 25.05 -12.60
CA SER A 188 19.05 24.97 -12.55
C SER A 188 18.35 24.37 -13.79
N VAL A 189 17.28 23.62 -13.49
CA VAL A 189 16.41 22.96 -14.47
C VAL A 189 15.58 24.01 -15.20
N GLU A 190 15.98 24.39 -16.41
CA GLU A 190 15.04 24.96 -17.35
C GLU A 190 14.15 23.85 -17.89
N GLN A 191 12.84 24.00 -17.64
CA GLN A 191 11.83 23.13 -18.20
C GLN A 191 11.90 23.24 -19.73
N ALA A 192 12.37 22.18 -20.39
CA ALA A 192 12.15 22.03 -21.81
C ALA A 192 10.64 22.16 -22.02
N VAL A 193 10.23 23.10 -22.88
CA VAL A 193 8.83 23.33 -23.24
C VAL A 193 8.19 21.96 -23.42
N THR A 194 7.11 21.72 -22.68
CA THR A 194 6.35 20.46 -22.77
C THR A 194 6.15 20.19 -24.25
N ALA A 195 6.72 19.09 -24.75
CA ALA A 195 6.53 18.69 -26.12
C ALA A 195 5.08 18.21 -26.29
N GLY A 196 4.13 19.13 -26.25
CA GLY A 196 2.79 18.93 -26.77
C GLY A 196 2.92 18.66 -28.27
N GLY A 197 3.18 17.41 -28.63
CA GLY A 197 3.27 16.96 -30.01
C GLY A 197 4.61 16.40 -30.51
N SER A 198 5.59 16.05 -29.66
CA SER A 198 6.72 15.24 -30.15
C SER A 198 6.29 13.77 -30.31
N PRO A 199 6.41 13.18 -31.51
CA PRO A 199 5.95 11.82 -31.75
C PRO A 199 6.85 10.83 -31.00
N LEU A 200 6.25 10.06 -30.10
CA LEU A 200 6.78 8.79 -29.65
C LEU A 200 6.29 7.72 -30.64
N SER A 201 7.16 6.77 -30.98
CA SER A 201 6.80 5.58 -31.74
C SER A 201 7.40 4.33 -31.10
N TYR A 202 6.80 3.17 -31.36
CA TYR A 202 7.31 1.87 -30.92
C TYR A 202 7.53 0.93 -32.11
N ASP A 203 8.68 0.29 -32.16
CA ASP A 203 9.04 -0.77 -33.10
C ASP A 203 9.03 -2.12 -32.35
N ALA A 204 8.00 -2.93 -32.62
CA ALA A 204 7.81 -4.22 -31.96
C ALA A 204 8.86 -5.27 -32.34
N ALA A 205 9.44 -5.19 -33.55
CA ALA A 205 10.45 -6.14 -33.99
C ALA A 205 11.79 -5.92 -33.27
N LYS A 206 12.06 -4.68 -32.85
CA LYS A 206 13.30 -4.29 -32.16
C LYS A 206 13.13 -4.07 -30.67
N ASP A 207 11.90 -4.20 -30.16
CA ASP A 207 11.53 -3.84 -28.79
C ASP A 207 12.02 -2.43 -28.40
N GLN A 208 11.71 -1.44 -29.25
CA GLN A 208 12.33 -0.12 -29.17
C GLN A 208 11.32 1.02 -29.27
N TYR A 209 11.36 1.90 -28.27
CA TYR A 209 10.75 3.23 -28.33
C TYR A 209 11.67 4.22 -29.02
N THR A 210 11.10 5.13 -29.81
CA THR A 210 11.82 6.28 -30.39
C THR A 210 11.06 7.54 -30.05
N TYR A 211 11.70 8.42 -29.27
CA TYR A 211 11.24 9.76 -28.97
C TYR A 211 12.04 10.77 -29.78
N VAL A 212 11.37 11.56 -30.63
CA VAL A 212 12.05 12.59 -31.43
C VAL A 212 12.19 13.86 -30.61
N TRP A 213 13.37 14.09 -30.02
CA TRP A 213 13.66 15.26 -29.21
C TRP A 213 14.09 16.44 -30.08
N LYS A 214 13.21 17.44 -30.23
CA LYS A 214 13.54 18.71 -30.90
C LYS A 214 14.39 19.57 -29.96
N THR A 215 15.56 19.97 -30.44
CA THR A 215 16.50 20.80 -29.67
C THR A 215 16.49 22.24 -30.16
N ASP A 216 16.97 23.18 -29.34
CA ASP A 216 17.03 24.60 -29.70
C ASP A 216 18.37 24.95 -30.34
N LYS A 217 18.36 25.83 -31.35
CA LYS A 217 19.58 26.39 -31.97
C LYS A 217 20.38 27.24 -30.99
N ALA A 218 19.70 27.90 -30.05
CA ALA A 218 20.34 28.71 -29.01
C ALA A 218 21.20 27.87 -28.05
N TRP A 219 21.08 26.54 -28.07
CA TRP A 219 21.91 25.67 -27.25
C TRP A 219 23.32 25.44 -27.77
N SER A 220 23.70 25.98 -28.94
CA SER A 220 25.09 25.88 -29.44
C SER A 220 26.08 26.38 -28.37
N GLY A 221 27.11 25.58 -28.10
CA GLY A 221 28.11 25.83 -27.05
C GLY A 221 27.70 25.36 -25.65
N GLN A 222 26.45 24.97 -25.41
CA GLN A 222 25.97 24.50 -24.10
C GLN A 222 26.16 23.00 -23.91
N CYS A 223 26.26 22.59 -22.64
CA CYS A 223 26.10 21.20 -22.23
C CYS A 223 24.77 21.06 -21.50
N ARG A 224 24.03 19.98 -21.80
CA ARG A 224 22.71 19.73 -21.19
C ARG A 224 22.56 18.28 -20.80
N ARG A 225 21.81 18.02 -19.73
CA ARG A 225 21.35 16.69 -19.34
C ARG A 225 19.90 16.51 -19.79
N LEU A 226 19.63 15.48 -20.58
CA LEU A 226 18.26 15.03 -20.86
C LEU A 226 17.86 14.04 -19.78
N ASN A 227 16.85 14.37 -18.98
CA ASN A 227 16.23 13.49 -18.01
C ASN A 227 14.96 12.87 -18.62
N VAL A 228 14.91 11.55 -18.61
CA VAL A 228 13.76 10.73 -19.01
C VAL A 228 13.22 10.06 -17.75
N THR A 229 12.16 10.64 -17.19
CA THR A 229 11.35 9.99 -16.14
C THR A 229 10.22 9.20 -16.80
N LEU A 230 10.15 7.91 -16.52
CA LEU A 230 9.14 7.00 -17.04
C LEU A 230 7.91 6.98 -16.12
N ALA A 231 6.75 6.56 -16.63
CA ALA A 231 5.50 6.55 -15.88
C ALA A 231 5.49 5.54 -14.71
N ASP A 232 6.43 4.59 -14.70
CA ASP A 232 6.71 3.70 -13.57
C ASP A 232 7.51 4.38 -12.43
N GLY A 233 7.90 5.64 -12.59
CA GLY A 233 8.67 6.44 -11.64
C GLY A 233 10.18 6.33 -11.76
N THR A 234 10.70 5.48 -12.66
CA THR A 234 12.15 5.36 -12.86
C THR A 234 12.72 6.54 -13.63
N GLN A 235 13.97 6.92 -13.33
CA GLN A 235 14.66 8.06 -13.95
C GLN A 235 15.92 7.60 -14.68
N HIS A 236 16.05 8.03 -15.93
CA HIS A 236 17.18 7.74 -16.81
C HIS A 236 17.68 9.05 -17.41
N TRP A 237 18.96 9.13 -17.77
CA TRP A 237 19.49 10.37 -18.35
C TRP A 237 20.62 10.14 -19.33
N ALA A 238 20.80 11.11 -20.24
CA ALA A 238 21.92 11.18 -21.16
C ALA A 238 22.51 12.61 -21.18
N LEU A 239 23.81 12.71 -21.46
CA LEU A 239 24.54 13.98 -21.51
C LEU A 239 24.76 14.39 -22.95
N PHE A 240 24.60 15.68 -23.22
CA PHE A 240 24.77 16.26 -24.53
C PHE A 240 25.68 17.47 -24.47
N ARG A 241 26.53 17.60 -25.49
CA ARG A 241 27.25 18.83 -25.83
C ARG A 241 26.75 19.30 -27.19
N PHE A 242 26.22 20.51 -27.23
CA PHE A 242 25.70 21.12 -28.43
C PHE A 242 26.78 21.99 -29.09
N ARG A 243 26.97 21.81 -30.39
CA ARG A 243 27.86 22.62 -31.24
C ARG A 243 27.07 23.31 -32.33
#